data_AF-A0A3D5A490-F1
#
_entry.id   AF-A0A3D5A490-F1
#
_cell.length_a   1.000
_cell.length_b   1.000
_cell.length_c   1.000
_cell.angle_alpha   90.00
_cell.angle_beta   90.00
_cell.angle_gamma   90.00
#
_symmetry.space_group_name_H-M   'P 1'
#
loop_
_entity.id
_entity.type
_entity.pdbx_description
1 polymer ?
#
loop_
_entity_poly.entity_id
_entity_poly.type
_entity_poly.pdbx_seq_one_letter_code
_entity_poly.pdbx_strand_id
1 'polypeptide(L)'
;MANDAGIQDQPSPEVTHTESAPLGREALIAGLTYYGCLAALPYMRGIPPAVGTLVATFLFLLLSLAIVRNIARWKLKPLHEFFLFAYPLLMWYSVTLYGAQYKAARPFVSPLESLLFLVACAFFGRLIARLVREKNMLLPIAVVLIMVDIFTVFVGPTGKALEKAPDLVEKLSIGLPEVGSAAGKEGGAGLAFIGAAGLGDFIFLGFFFVACARYGLRLDRTLWWAFALMSVAILGYLALPDVPGIPLLPFISIGFLLANTGMFDFSGREKLYLAVGFVFIAVLLTIGVILMRSIE
;
A
#
# COMPACT_ATOMS: atom_id res chain seq x y z
N MET A 1 44.35 10.13 59.35
CA MET A 1 43.73 11.37 58.84
C MET A 1 43.89 11.32 57.33
N ALA A 2 42.94 10.80 56.55
CA ALA A 2 41.58 11.26 56.27
C ALA A 2 41.55 11.64 54.78
N ASN A 3 40.84 10.85 53.97
CA ASN A 3 39.94 11.29 52.89
C ASN A 3 39.49 10.09 52.05
N ASP A 4 38.56 9.30 52.62
CA ASP A 4 37.63 8.50 51.83
C ASP A 4 36.52 9.43 51.35
N ALA A 5 36.66 9.92 50.11
CA ALA A 5 35.63 10.67 49.44
C ALA A 5 34.56 9.69 48.92
N GLY A 6 33.45 9.61 49.64
CA GLY A 6 32.29 8.83 49.27
C GLY A 6 31.75 9.23 47.90
N ILE A 7 31.82 8.29 46.95
CA ILE A 7 31.11 8.34 45.69
C ILE A 7 29.63 8.14 46.02
N GLN A 8 28.87 9.24 46.07
CA GLN A 8 27.42 9.20 46.15
C GLN A 8 26.89 8.61 44.83
N ASP A 9 26.37 7.38 44.89
CA ASP A 9 25.54 6.78 43.86
C ASP A 9 24.37 7.73 43.56
N GLN A 10 24.44 8.44 42.44
CA GLN A 10 23.30 9.16 41.92
C GLN A 10 22.25 8.14 41.47
N PRO A 11 21.00 8.22 41.93
CA PRO A 11 19.95 7.33 41.46
C PRO A 11 19.78 7.54 39.95
N SER A 12 20.02 6.46 39.20
CA SER A 12 19.82 6.40 37.76
C SER A 12 18.43 6.97 37.43
N PRO A 13 18.32 7.91 36.48
CA PRO A 13 17.03 8.50 36.12
C PRO A 13 16.08 7.38 35.73
N GLU A 14 15.00 7.25 36.49
CA GLU A 14 13.92 6.31 36.27
C GLU A 14 13.32 6.60 34.90
N VAL A 15 13.72 5.80 33.90
CA VAL A 15 13.22 5.90 32.53
C VAL A 15 11.73 5.61 32.60
N THR A 16 10.93 6.67 32.64
CA THR A 16 9.49 6.61 32.65
C THR A 16 9.08 6.01 31.32
N HIS A 17 8.83 4.69 31.32
CA HIS A 17 8.21 4.00 30.22
C HIS A 17 6.83 4.61 30.04
N THR A 18 6.75 5.64 29.20
CA THR A 18 5.49 6.20 28.74
C THR A 18 4.79 5.03 28.06
N GLU A 19 3.77 4.49 28.71
CA GLU A 19 2.91 3.45 28.15
C GLU A 19 2.40 3.97 26.81
N SER A 20 3.05 3.50 25.74
CA SER A 20 2.63 3.80 24.39
C SER A 20 1.18 3.35 24.30
N ALA A 21 0.25 4.29 24.06
CA ALA A 21 -1.15 3.99 23.87
C ALA A 21 -1.31 2.72 23.02
N PRO A 22 -2.29 1.85 23.32
CA PRO A 22 -2.39 0.56 22.65
C PRO A 22 -2.51 0.77 21.15
N LEU A 23 -1.48 0.40 20.39
CA LEU A 23 -1.35 0.55 18.93
C LEU A 23 -2.56 -0.02 18.16
N GLY A 24 -3.37 -0.88 18.79
CA GLY A 24 -4.63 -1.40 18.26
C GLY A 24 -5.75 -0.36 18.20
N ARG A 25 -5.79 0.63 19.10
CA ARG A 25 -6.86 1.64 19.15
C ARG A 25 -6.84 2.54 17.91
N GLU A 26 -5.66 3.00 17.48
CA GLU A 26 -5.52 3.86 16.31
C GLU A 26 -5.91 3.14 15.01
N ALA A 27 -5.48 1.89 14.86
CA ALA A 27 -5.86 1.07 13.71
C ALA A 27 -7.37 0.79 13.68
N LEU A 28 -7.97 0.52 14.85
CA LEU A 28 -9.42 0.33 14.98
C LEU A 28 -10.17 1.61 14.60
N ILE A 29 -9.76 2.76 15.12
CA ILE A 29 -10.38 4.05 14.77
C ILE A 29 -10.26 4.29 13.26
N ALA A 30 -9.08 4.15 12.68
CA ALA A 30 -8.87 4.34 11.24
C ALA A 30 -9.72 3.38 10.40
N GLY A 31 -9.83 2.10 10.81
CA GLY A 31 -10.65 1.10 10.14
C GLY A 31 -12.16 1.39 10.25
N LEU A 32 -12.64 1.79 11.42
CA LEU A 32 -14.03 2.19 11.62
C LEU A 32 -14.37 3.47 10.85
N THR A 33 -13.45 4.44 10.82
CA THR A 33 -13.59 5.65 10.00
C THR A 33 -13.62 5.31 8.52
N TYR A 34 -12.71 4.45 8.04
CA TYR A 34 -12.70 3.97 6.65
C TYR A 34 -14.02 3.30 6.26
N TYR A 35 -14.49 2.36 7.08
CA TYR A 35 -15.77 1.68 6.87
C TYR A 35 -16.94 2.66 6.87
N GLY A 36 -17.01 3.55 7.88
CA GLY A 36 -18.08 4.52 8.02
C GLY A 36 -18.13 5.51 6.86
N CYS A 37 -16.98 6.01 6.40
CA CYS A 37 -16.89 6.89 5.23
C CYS A 37 -17.37 6.20 3.96
N LEU A 38 -16.96 4.95 3.70
CA LEU A 38 -17.41 4.20 2.53
C LEU A 38 -18.91 3.87 2.60
N ALA A 39 -19.41 3.44 3.76
CA ALA A 39 -20.82 3.11 3.95
C ALA A 39 -21.73 4.36 3.86
N ALA A 40 -21.23 5.54 4.25
CA ALA A 40 -21.96 6.80 4.15
C ALA A 40 -21.98 7.39 2.72
N LEU A 41 -21.01 7.02 1.88
CA LEU A 41 -20.82 7.59 0.54
C LEU A 41 -22.07 7.54 -0.36
N PRO A 42 -22.83 6.42 -0.44
CA PRO A 42 -24.03 6.35 -1.27
C PRO A 42 -25.18 7.27 -0.81
N TYR A 43 -25.12 7.77 0.42
CA TYR A 43 -26.16 8.60 1.03
C TYR A 43 -25.86 10.10 0.95
N MET A 44 -24.66 10.50 0.53
CA MET A 44 -24.30 11.91 0.38
C MET A 44 -24.95 12.50 -0.88
N ARG A 45 -25.83 13.49 -0.69
CA ARG A 45 -26.53 14.21 -1.77
C ARG A 45 -26.06 15.65 -1.84
N GLY A 46 -26.05 16.23 -3.05
CA GLY A 46 -25.77 17.66 -3.27
C GLY A 46 -24.30 18.05 -3.43
N ILE A 47 -23.38 17.08 -3.45
CA ILE A 47 -21.95 17.35 -3.73
C ILE A 47 -21.73 17.25 -5.25
N PRO A 48 -21.06 18.23 -5.90
CA PRO A 48 -20.68 18.11 -7.30
C PRO A 48 -19.87 16.84 -7.55
N PRO A 49 -20.16 16.05 -8.59
CA PRO A 49 -19.53 14.74 -8.83
C PRO A 49 -18.00 14.74 -8.75
N ALA A 50 -17.35 15.67 -9.47
CA ALA A 50 -15.89 15.78 -9.50
C ALA A 50 -15.29 16.07 -8.12
N VAL A 51 -15.93 16.94 -7.33
CA VAL A 51 -15.50 17.28 -5.98
C VAL A 51 -15.67 16.08 -5.05
N GLY A 52 -16.82 15.40 -5.14
CA GLY A 52 -17.11 14.21 -4.35
C GLY A 52 -16.08 13.11 -4.59
N THR A 53 -15.73 12.86 -5.86
CA THR A 53 -14.73 11.86 -6.24
C THR A 53 -13.34 12.23 -5.75
N LEU A 54 -12.86 13.45 -6.00
CA LEU A 54 -11.53 13.85 -5.54
C LEU A 54 -11.40 13.77 -4.01
N VAL A 55 -12.38 14.29 -3.29
CA VAL A 55 -12.38 14.26 -1.82
C VAL A 55 -12.44 12.83 -1.30
N ALA A 56 -13.34 12.01 -1.83
CA ALA A 56 -13.45 10.60 -1.45
C ALA A 56 -12.15 9.86 -1.74
N THR A 57 -11.60 10.00 -2.94
CA THR A 57 -10.36 9.34 -3.36
C THR A 57 -9.18 9.72 -2.47
N PHE A 58 -8.95 11.01 -2.19
CA PHE A 58 -7.86 11.40 -1.29
C PHE A 58 -8.09 10.98 0.16
N LEU A 59 -9.33 11.07 0.64
CA LEU A 59 -9.67 10.62 1.99
C LEU A 59 -9.41 9.13 2.15
N PHE A 60 -9.88 8.30 1.21
CA PHE A 60 -9.67 6.85 1.26
C PHE A 60 -8.23 6.47 1.06
N LEU A 61 -7.50 7.14 0.17
CA LEU A 61 -6.06 6.94 0.03
C LEU A 61 -5.34 7.21 1.35
N LEU A 62 -5.63 8.34 2.01
CA LEU A 62 -5.01 8.70 3.28
C LEU A 62 -5.37 7.72 4.41
N LEU A 63 -6.64 7.31 4.49
CA LEU A 63 -7.09 6.33 5.47
C LEU A 63 -6.44 4.96 5.23
N SER A 64 -6.34 4.52 3.97
CA SER A 64 -5.63 3.29 3.61
C SER A 64 -4.17 3.35 4.04
N LEU A 65 -3.46 4.43 3.72
CA LEU A 65 -2.08 4.65 4.15
C LEU A 65 -1.94 4.65 5.68
N ALA A 66 -2.88 5.29 6.39
CA ALA A 66 -2.88 5.35 7.84
C ALA A 66 -3.08 3.96 8.47
N ILE A 67 -4.02 3.16 7.96
CA ILE A 67 -4.26 1.78 8.40
C ILE A 67 -2.99 0.94 8.22
N VAL A 68 -2.41 0.95 7.00
CA VAL A 68 -1.23 0.14 6.69
C VAL A 68 -0.01 0.59 7.52
N ARG A 69 0.21 1.91 7.68
CA ARG A 69 1.25 2.46 8.57
C ARG A 69 1.07 1.99 10.02
N ASN A 70 -0.16 1.98 10.53
CA ASN A 70 -0.43 1.57 11.91
C ASN A 70 -0.17 0.07 12.09
N ILE A 71 -0.60 -0.77 11.15
CA ILE A 71 -0.30 -2.22 11.14
C ILE A 71 1.22 -2.45 11.11
N ALA A 72 1.96 -1.65 10.35
CA ALA A 72 3.41 -1.78 10.25
C ALA A 72 4.15 -1.59 11.60
N ARG A 73 3.60 -0.78 12.51
CA ARG A 73 4.18 -0.51 13.84
C ARG A 73 3.98 -1.65 14.84
N TRP A 74 3.10 -2.60 14.56
CA TRP A 74 2.80 -3.67 15.51
C TRP A 74 4.01 -4.60 15.69
N LYS A 75 4.30 -4.96 16.95
CA LYS A 75 5.36 -5.93 17.27
C LYS A 75 4.74 -7.32 17.36
N LEU A 76 4.79 -8.07 16.28
CA LEU A 76 4.16 -9.38 16.16
C LEU A 76 5.17 -10.50 15.95
N LYS A 77 4.80 -11.70 16.42
CA LYS A 77 5.48 -12.96 16.10
C LYS A 77 5.06 -13.40 14.69
N PRO A 78 5.90 -14.13 13.93
CA PRO A 78 5.59 -14.54 12.56
C PRO A 78 4.29 -15.35 12.46
N LEU A 79 4.02 -16.18 13.46
CA LEU A 79 2.77 -16.95 13.52
C LEU A 79 1.53 -16.05 13.63
N HIS A 80 1.59 -14.97 14.42
CA HIS A 80 0.49 -14.02 14.52
C HIS A 80 0.27 -13.27 13.20
N GLU A 81 1.34 -12.91 12.51
CA GLU A 81 1.24 -12.26 11.20
C GLU A 81 0.60 -13.17 10.15
N PHE A 82 0.93 -14.47 10.16
CA PHE A 82 0.28 -15.45 9.29
C PHE A 82 -1.22 -15.54 9.55
N PHE A 83 -1.65 -15.65 10.81
CA PHE A 83 -3.08 -15.70 11.13
C PHE A 83 -3.79 -14.37 10.85
N LEU A 84 -3.15 -13.24 11.10
CA LEU A 84 -3.67 -11.91 10.80
C LEU A 84 -3.69 -11.60 9.29
N PHE A 85 -2.97 -12.36 8.47
CA PHE A 85 -3.13 -12.38 7.02
C PHE A 85 -4.25 -13.33 6.58
N ALA A 86 -4.19 -14.59 7.02
CA ALA A 86 -5.09 -15.65 6.57
C ALA A 86 -6.54 -15.40 6.97
N TYR A 87 -6.78 -14.91 8.20
CA TYR A 87 -8.13 -14.70 8.71
C TYR A 87 -8.87 -13.59 7.94
N PRO A 88 -8.33 -12.36 7.76
CA PRO A 88 -8.97 -11.34 6.95
C PRO A 88 -9.14 -11.75 5.49
N LEU A 89 -8.21 -12.53 4.92
CA LEU A 89 -8.34 -13.04 3.55
C LEU A 89 -9.51 -14.03 3.40
N LEU A 90 -9.64 -14.98 4.33
CA LEU A 90 -10.76 -15.92 4.36
C LEU A 90 -12.10 -15.21 4.59
N MET A 91 -12.11 -14.21 5.47
CA MET A 91 -13.28 -13.38 5.72
C MET A 91 -13.66 -12.54 4.50
N TRP A 92 -12.67 -11.92 3.84
CA TRP A 92 -12.88 -11.21 2.57
C TRP A 92 -13.57 -12.11 1.56
N TYR A 93 -13.01 -13.31 1.30
CA TYR A 93 -13.59 -14.26 0.36
C TYR A 93 -15.05 -14.63 0.70
N SER A 94 -15.32 -14.86 1.98
CA SER A 94 -16.66 -15.21 2.47
C SER A 94 -17.64 -14.04 2.33
N VAL A 95 -17.21 -12.82 2.62
CA VAL A 95 -17.97 -11.56 2.48
C VAL A 95 -18.25 -11.26 1.00
N THR A 96 -17.28 -11.50 0.10
CA THR A 96 -17.47 -11.36 -1.36
C THR A 96 -18.53 -12.34 -1.88
N LEU A 97 -18.47 -13.62 -1.47
CA LEU A 97 -19.49 -14.62 -1.84
C LEU A 97 -20.87 -14.23 -1.32
N TYR A 98 -20.95 -13.75 -0.07
CA TYR A 98 -22.19 -13.27 0.52
C TYR A 98 -22.76 -12.05 -0.23
N GLY A 99 -21.90 -11.09 -0.60
CA GLY A 99 -22.26 -9.90 -1.37
C GLY A 99 -22.71 -10.19 -2.80
N ALA A 100 -22.24 -11.31 -3.38
CA ALA A 100 -22.72 -11.80 -4.67
C ALA A 100 -24.14 -12.38 -4.58
N GLN A 101 -24.45 -13.06 -3.47
CA GLN A 101 -25.76 -13.66 -3.23
C GLN A 101 -26.82 -12.62 -2.80
N TYR A 102 -26.46 -11.66 -1.96
CA TYR A 102 -27.40 -10.71 -1.34
C TYR A 102 -27.14 -9.26 -1.79
N LYS A 103 -27.65 -8.91 -2.98
CA LYS A 103 -27.48 -7.56 -3.56
C LYS A 103 -27.96 -6.42 -2.65
N ALA A 104 -29.01 -6.64 -1.85
CA ALA A 104 -29.52 -5.63 -0.92
C ALA A 104 -28.51 -5.26 0.19
N ALA A 105 -27.59 -6.17 0.54
CA ALA A 105 -26.57 -5.93 1.56
C ALA A 105 -25.29 -5.28 1.00
N ARG A 106 -25.15 -5.16 -0.33
CA ARG A 106 -23.96 -4.61 -1.01
C ARG A 106 -23.43 -3.29 -0.42
N PRO A 107 -24.27 -2.29 -0.06
CA PRO A 107 -23.78 -1.03 0.49
C PRO A 107 -23.00 -1.17 1.80
N PHE A 108 -23.28 -2.21 2.59
CA PHE A 108 -22.59 -2.49 3.86
C PHE A 108 -21.47 -3.52 3.70
N VAL A 109 -21.66 -4.48 2.79
CA VAL A 109 -20.73 -5.57 2.53
C VAL A 109 -19.48 -5.09 1.78
N SER A 110 -19.62 -4.21 0.78
CA SER A 110 -18.49 -3.72 -0.03
C SER A 110 -17.45 -2.90 0.77
N PRO A 111 -17.84 -2.00 1.68
CA PRO A 111 -16.89 -1.35 2.59
C PRO A 111 -16.11 -2.33 3.47
N LEU A 112 -16.79 -3.35 4.00
CA LEU A 112 -16.17 -4.39 4.81
C LEU A 112 -15.21 -5.24 3.99
N GLU A 113 -15.61 -5.64 2.79
CA GLU A 113 -14.79 -6.35 1.82
C GLU A 113 -13.48 -5.59 1.55
N SER A 114 -13.58 -4.31 1.23
CA SER A 114 -12.43 -3.43 0.96
C SER A 114 -11.47 -3.34 2.14
N LEU A 115 -12.01 -3.18 3.35
CA LEU A 115 -11.21 -3.11 4.58
C LEU A 115 -10.50 -4.45 4.88
N LEU A 116 -11.21 -5.57 4.77
CA LEU A 116 -10.65 -6.90 5.01
C LEU A 116 -9.52 -7.21 4.03
N PHE A 117 -9.72 -6.86 2.76
CA PHE A 117 -8.71 -7.02 1.71
C PHE A 117 -7.47 -6.16 1.95
N LEU A 118 -7.66 -4.88 2.30
CA LEU A 118 -6.56 -3.97 2.65
C LEU A 118 -5.74 -4.51 3.83
N VAL A 119 -6.42 -4.99 4.88
CA VAL A 119 -5.77 -5.58 6.05
C VAL A 119 -4.99 -6.84 5.67
N ALA A 120 -5.58 -7.73 4.85
CA ALA A 120 -4.89 -8.91 4.34
C ALA A 120 -3.63 -8.53 3.55
N CYS A 121 -3.71 -7.57 2.63
CA CYS A 121 -2.57 -7.08 1.86
C CYS A 121 -1.48 -6.50 2.77
N ALA A 122 -1.85 -5.72 3.78
CA ALA A 122 -0.91 -5.14 4.73
C ALA A 122 -0.13 -6.22 5.51
N PHE A 123 -0.81 -7.25 6.01
CA PHE A 123 -0.15 -8.36 6.71
C PHE A 123 0.65 -9.27 5.78
N PHE A 124 0.22 -9.43 4.52
CA PHE A 124 1.02 -10.15 3.53
C PHE A 124 2.32 -9.40 3.20
N GLY A 125 2.24 -8.08 2.98
CA GLY A 125 3.41 -7.22 2.83
C GLY A 125 4.36 -7.30 4.02
N ARG A 126 3.79 -7.40 5.23
CA ARG A 126 4.56 -7.61 6.47
C ARG A 126 5.30 -8.95 6.50
N LEU A 127 4.68 -10.04 6.05
CA LEU A 127 5.33 -11.35 5.92
C LEU A 127 6.48 -11.29 4.91
N ILE A 128 6.28 -10.64 3.75
CA ILE A 128 7.32 -10.46 2.73
C ILE A 128 8.50 -9.65 3.31
N ALA A 129 8.22 -8.61 4.09
CA ALA A 129 9.26 -7.77 4.68
C ALA A 129 10.20 -8.54 5.64
N ARG A 130 9.82 -9.73 6.09
CA ARG A 130 10.71 -10.63 6.88
C ARG A 130 11.79 -11.28 6.03
N LEU A 131 11.54 -11.50 4.74
CA LEU A 131 12.50 -12.11 3.82
C LEU A 131 13.71 -11.21 3.59
N VAL A 132 13.51 -9.90 3.70
CA VAL A 132 14.60 -8.92 3.64
C VAL A 132 15.41 -8.99 4.93
N ARG A 133 16.72 -9.18 4.78
CA ARG A 133 17.65 -9.27 5.92
C ARG A 133 18.26 -7.91 6.24
N GLU A 134 18.61 -7.15 5.22
CA GLU A 134 19.37 -5.91 5.35
C GLU A 134 18.64 -4.70 4.77
N LYS A 135 18.78 -3.54 5.42
CA LYS A 135 18.14 -2.28 4.97
C LYS A 135 18.55 -1.88 3.54
N ASN A 136 19.79 -2.16 3.15
CA ASN A 136 20.36 -1.78 1.87
C ASN A 136 19.71 -2.56 0.70
N MET A 137 19.12 -3.74 0.96
CA MET A 137 18.36 -4.49 -0.05
C MET A 137 17.05 -3.81 -0.44
N LEU A 138 16.53 -2.86 0.35
CA LEU A 138 15.27 -2.20 0.04
C LEU A 138 15.36 -1.30 -1.20
N LEU A 139 16.54 -0.72 -1.47
CA LEU A 139 16.77 0.10 -2.66
C LEU A 139 16.68 -0.71 -3.97
N PRO A 140 17.43 -1.81 -4.16
CA PRO A 140 17.28 -2.62 -5.37
C PRO A 140 15.88 -3.20 -5.47
N ILE A 141 15.26 -3.63 -4.36
CA ILE A 141 13.86 -4.09 -4.39
C ILE A 141 12.94 -2.99 -4.94
N ALA A 142 13.03 -1.76 -4.42
CA ALA A 142 12.21 -0.65 -4.90
C ALA A 142 12.41 -0.36 -6.39
N VAL A 143 13.66 -0.39 -6.87
CA VAL A 143 13.97 -0.20 -8.29
C VAL A 143 13.40 -1.32 -9.15
N VAL A 144 13.55 -2.57 -8.74
CA VAL A 144 12.99 -3.72 -9.46
C VAL A 144 11.47 -3.65 -9.51
N LEU A 145 10.82 -3.27 -8.41
CA LEU A 145 9.37 -3.09 -8.37
C LEU A 145 8.88 -2.02 -9.34
N ILE A 146 9.57 -0.86 -9.40
CA ILE A 146 9.29 0.17 -10.41
C ILE A 146 9.33 -0.43 -11.81
N MET A 147 10.41 -1.16 -12.14
CA MET A 147 10.62 -1.70 -13.48
C MET A 147 9.61 -2.79 -13.83
N VAL A 148 9.34 -3.72 -12.91
CA VAL A 148 8.38 -4.80 -13.10
C VAL A 148 6.97 -4.24 -13.26
N ASP A 149 6.57 -3.26 -12.44
CA ASP A 149 5.23 -2.69 -12.52
C ASP A 149 4.98 -2.01 -13.87
N ILE A 150 5.90 -1.13 -14.30
CA ILE A 150 5.88 -0.49 -15.62
C ILE A 150 5.81 -1.54 -16.73
N PHE A 151 6.66 -2.58 -16.66
CA PHE A 151 6.65 -3.65 -17.64
C PHE A 151 5.31 -4.39 -17.66
N THR A 152 4.75 -4.73 -16.50
CA THR A 152 3.48 -5.48 -16.43
C THR A 152 2.27 -4.68 -16.92
N VAL A 153 2.24 -3.37 -16.66
CA VAL A 153 1.16 -2.49 -17.11
C VAL A 153 1.22 -2.22 -18.61
N PHE A 154 2.41 -1.93 -19.17
CA PHE A 154 2.53 -1.52 -20.58
C PHE A 154 2.84 -2.65 -21.57
N VAL A 155 3.43 -3.76 -21.12
CA VAL A 155 3.95 -4.82 -22.02
C VAL A 155 3.57 -6.23 -21.59
N GLY A 156 3.38 -6.46 -20.29
CA GLY A 156 3.21 -7.78 -19.71
C GLY A 156 1.80 -8.36 -19.79
N PRO A 157 1.62 -9.58 -19.25
CA PRO A 157 0.36 -10.32 -19.27
C PRO A 157 -0.80 -9.61 -18.57
N THR A 158 -0.56 -8.58 -17.75
CA THR A 158 -1.61 -7.78 -17.11
C THR A 158 -2.37 -6.93 -18.13
N GLY A 159 -1.68 -6.29 -19.08
CA GLY A 159 -2.33 -5.59 -20.21
C GLY A 159 -3.14 -6.55 -21.08
N LYS A 160 -2.60 -7.73 -21.38
CA LYS A 160 -3.32 -8.78 -22.14
C LYS A 160 -4.43 -9.48 -21.32
N ALA A 161 -4.34 -9.53 -19.99
CA ALA A 161 -5.37 -10.06 -19.11
C ALA A 161 -6.53 -9.07 -18.93
N LEU A 162 -6.23 -7.76 -18.91
CA LEU A 162 -7.22 -6.70 -19.06
C LEU A 162 -8.01 -6.84 -20.37
N GLU A 163 -7.35 -7.24 -21.47
CA GLU A 163 -8.01 -7.50 -22.76
C GLU A 163 -8.74 -8.85 -22.83
N LYS A 164 -8.24 -9.92 -22.20
CA LYS A 164 -8.75 -11.29 -22.37
C LYS A 164 -9.66 -11.81 -21.26
N ALA A 165 -9.58 -11.28 -20.04
CA ALA A 165 -10.33 -11.76 -18.88
C ALA A 165 -10.66 -10.62 -17.88
N PRO A 166 -11.43 -9.60 -18.32
CA PRO A 166 -11.78 -8.44 -17.49
C PRO A 166 -12.47 -8.83 -16.16
N ASP A 167 -13.28 -9.90 -16.15
CA ASP A 167 -14.01 -10.38 -14.97
C ASP A 167 -13.10 -10.88 -13.83
N LEU A 168 -11.88 -11.34 -14.13
CA LEU A 168 -10.90 -11.80 -13.13
C LEU A 168 -10.15 -10.63 -12.51
N VAL A 169 -9.86 -9.60 -13.31
CA VAL A 169 -9.23 -8.36 -12.86
C VAL A 169 -10.20 -7.57 -11.98
N GLU A 170 -11.49 -7.50 -12.34
CA GLU A 170 -12.52 -6.86 -11.53
C GLU A 170 -12.70 -7.55 -10.17
N LYS A 171 -12.60 -8.89 -10.10
CA LYS A 171 -12.69 -9.66 -8.85
C LYS A 171 -11.47 -9.54 -7.94
N LEU A 172 -10.29 -9.25 -8.49
CA LEU A 172 -9.05 -9.04 -7.74
C LEU A 172 -8.78 -7.57 -7.43
N SER A 173 -9.62 -6.69 -7.96
CA SER A 173 -9.68 -5.26 -7.67
C SER A 173 -10.59 -5.03 -6.46
N ILE A 174 -10.30 -4.01 -5.65
CA ILE A 174 -11.16 -3.64 -4.53
C ILE A 174 -12.51 -3.16 -5.09
N GLY A 175 -13.54 -3.98 -4.93
CA GLY A 175 -14.90 -3.66 -5.38
C GLY A 175 -15.47 -2.50 -4.58
N LEU A 176 -15.30 -1.28 -5.08
CA LEU A 176 -15.85 -0.08 -4.46
C LEU A 176 -17.34 0.07 -4.84
N PRO A 177 -18.20 0.55 -3.91
CA PRO A 177 -19.58 0.81 -4.21
C PRO A 177 -19.67 1.86 -5.33
N GLU A 178 -20.56 1.66 -6.31
CA GLU A 178 -20.97 2.74 -7.20
C GLU A 178 -21.47 3.90 -6.33
N VAL A 179 -20.85 5.08 -6.48
CA VAL A 179 -21.33 6.30 -5.82
C VAL A 179 -22.75 6.53 -6.30
N GLY A 180 -23.72 6.26 -5.43
CA GLY A 180 -25.11 6.08 -5.81
C GLY A 180 -25.62 7.24 -6.66
N SER A 181 -25.99 6.95 -7.92
CA SER A 181 -26.81 7.72 -8.88
C SER A 181 -26.55 9.23 -9.09
N ALA A 182 -25.80 9.93 -8.24
CA ALA A 182 -25.65 11.38 -8.21
C ALA A 182 -24.27 11.83 -8.70
N ALA A 183 -23.27 10.94 -8.73
CA ALA A 183 -21.92 11.26 -9.20
C ALA A 183 -21.68 10.89 -10.68
N GLY A 184 -22.65 10.31 -11.38
CA GLY A 184 -22.49 9.90 -12.78
C GLY A 184 -21.36 8.88 -13.01
N LYS A 185 -21.10 8.54 -14.28
CA LYS A 185 -20.04 7.60 -14.67
C LYS A 185 -18.63 8.05 -14.24
N GLU A 186 -18.41 9.36 -14.19
CA GLU A 186 -17.14 9.99 -13.77
C GLU A 186 -16.90 9.83 -12.26
N GLY A 187 -17.97 9.83 -11.48
CA GLY A 187 -17.94 9.70 -10.03
C GLY A 187 -17.40 8.36 -9.55
N GLY A 188 -17.81 7.30 -10.26
CA GLY A 188 -17.34 5.95 -10.08
C GLY A 188 -15.90 5.74 -10.54
N ALA A 189 -15.37 6.53 -11.48
CA ALA A 189 -14.04 6.32 -12.06
C ALA A 189 -12.88 6.55 -11.07
N GLY A 190 -12.94 7.60 -10.23
CA GLY A 190 -11.88 7.88 -9.25
C GLY A 190 -11.88 6.96 -8.03
N LEU A 191 -13.04 6.37 -7.69
CA LEU A 191 -13.12 5.26 -6.74
C LEU A 191 -12.68 3.98 -7.43
N ALA A 192 -13.17 3.67 -8.64
CA ALA A 192 -12.69 2.56 -9.45
C ALA A 192 -11.17 2.60 -9.66
N PHE A 193 -10.49 3.76 -9.61
CA PHE A 193 -9.03 3.83 -9.61
C PHE A 193 -8.40 3.30 -8.30
N ILE A 194 -8.96 3.61 -7.13
CA ILE A 194 -8.55 2.97 -5.86
C ILE A 194 -8.94 1.48 -5.86
N GLY A 195 -10.04 1.15 -6.55
CA GLY A 195 -10.49 -0.21 -6.79
C GLY A 195 -9.50 -1.00 -7.65
N ALA A 196 -9.04 -0.37 -8.73
CA ALA A 196 -8.12 -0.89 -9.73
C ALA A 196 -6.65 -0.78 -9.31
N ALA A 197 -6.34 -0.06 -8.22
CA ALA A 197 -5.06 -0.17 -7.55
C ALA A 197 -4.88 -1.64 -7.18
N GLY A 198 -3.90 -2.28 -7.79
CA GLY A 198 -3.79 -3.73 -7.78
C GLY A 198 -3.52 -4.23 -6.36
N LEU A 199 -3.87 -5.50 -6.12
CA LEU A 199 -3.43 -6.25 -4.94
C LEU A 199 -1.94 -5.99 -4.62
N GLY A 200 -1.09 -5.91 -5.65
CA GLY A 200 0.33 -5.60 -5.52
C GLY A 200 0.64 -4.28 -4.81
N ASP A 201 -0.06 -3.19 -5.12
CA ASP A 201 0.21 -1.86 -4.57
C ASP A 201 0.11 -1.82 -3.05
N PHE A 202 -0.99 -2.37 -2.51
CA PHE A 202 -1.20 -2.42 -1.06
C PHE A 202 -0.27 -3.41 -0.35
N ILE A 203 0.08 -4.52 -1.00
CA ILE A 203 1.08 -5.46 -0.47
C ILE A 203 2.43 -4.76 -0.34
N PHE A 204 2.89 -4.08 -1.39
CA PHE A 204 4.19 -3.42 -1.37
C PHE A 204 4.22 -2.16 -0.50
N LEU A 205 3.09 -1.47 -0.38
CA LEU A 205 2.93 -0.40 0.60
C LEU A 205 3.10 -0.94 2.04
N GLY A 206 2.46 -2.07 2.36
CA GLY A 206 2.64 -2.77 3.63
C GLY A 206 4.08 -3.19 3.86
N PHE A 207 4.72 -3.77 2.84
CA PHE A 207 6.13 -4.14 2.85
C PHE A 207 7.04 -2.94 3.18
N PHE A 208 6.90 -1.81 2.49
CA PHE A 208 7.77 -0.64 2.70
C PHE A 208 7.56 0.01 4.06
N PHE A 209 6.31 0.11 4.54
CA PHE A 209 6.06 0.64 5.88
C PHE A 209 6.61 -0.26 6.98
N VAL A 210 6.46 -1.58 6.84
CA VAL A 210 7.05 -2.54 7.79
C VAL A 210 8.58 -2.47 7.74
N ALA A 211 9.17 -2.36 6.55
CA ALA A 211 10.60 -2.18 6.40
C ALA A 211 11.06 -0.89 7.09
N CYS A 212 10.31 0.22 6.97
CA CYS A 212 10.61 1.45 7.69
C CYS A 212 10.59 1.24 9.20
N ALA A 213 9.55 0.59 9.73
CA ALA A 213 9.43 0.32 11.17
C ALA A 213 10.53 -0.62 11.67
N ARG A 214 10.91 -1.64 10.89
CA ARG A 214 11.91 -2.65 11.25
C ARG A 214 13.34 -2.11 11.24
N TYR A 215 13.68 -1.31 10.23
CA TYR A 215 15.04 -0.79 10.03
C TYR A 215 15.24 0.64 10.58
N GLY A 216 14.27 1.19 11.30
CA GLY A 216 14.35 2.54 11.85
C GLY A 216 14.42 3.63 10.78
N LEU A 217 13.77 3.42 9.63
CA LEU A 217 13.67 4.42 8.58
C LEU A 217 12.54 5.42 8.89
N ARG A 218 12.42 6.47 8.07
CA ARG A 218 11.49 7.58 8.28
C ARG A 218 10.07 7.19 7.85
N LEU A 219 9.39 6.42 8.69
CA LEU A 219 8.04 5.90 8.45
C LEU A 219 7.03 7.00 8.12
N ASP A 220 7.00 8.07 8.92
CA ASP A 220 6.00 9.13 8.78
C ASP A 220 6.25 9.98 7.53
N ARG A 221 7.52 10.23 7.22
CA ARG A 221 7.91 10.88 5.97
C ARG A 221 7.54 10.01 4.77
N THR A 222 7.70 8.68 4.88
CA THR A 222 7.31 7.73 3.82
C THR A 222 5.81 7.80 3.55
N LEU A 223 4.97 7.93 4.60
CA LEU A 223 3.53 8.08 4.41
C LEU A 223 3.19 9.32 3.59
N TRP A 224 3.76 10.48 3.95
CA TRP A 224 3.44 11.73 3.25
C TRP A 224 3.97 11.76 1.82
N TRP A 225 5.15 11.21 1.55
CA TRP A 225 5.66 11.10 0.19
C TRP A 225 4.86 10.11 -0.66
N ALA A 226 4.47 8.96 -0.11
CA ALA A 226 3.58 8.02 -0.79
C ALA A 226 2.22 8.67 -1.09
N PHE A 227 1.62 9.34 -0.10
CA PHE A 227 0.37 10.07 -0.28
C PHE A 227 0.47 11.12 -1.40
N ALA A 228 1.49 11.97 -1.36
CA ALA A 228 1.68 13.03 -2.35
C ALA A 228 1.86 12.47 -3.76
N LEU A 229 2.74 11.48 -3.94
CA LEU A 229 3.02 10.92 -5.27
C LEU A 229 1.87 10.07 -5.81
N MET A 230 1.20 9.26 -4.98
CA MET A 230 0.00 8.55 -5.39
C MET A 230 -1.13 9.54 -5.75
N SER A 231 -1.26 10.65 -5.02
CA SER A 231 -2.22 11.71 -5.35
C SER A 231 -1.92 12.34 -6.71
N VAL A 232 -0.65 12.59 -7.02
CA VAL A 232 -0.23 13.06 -8.35
C VAL A 232 -0.56 12.03 -9.44
N ALA A 233 -0.33 10.75 -9.18
CA ALA A 233 -0.69 9.67 -10.12
C ALA A 233 -2.19 9.65 -10.40
N ILE A 234 -3.02 9.70 -9.36
CA ILE A 234 -4.49 9.75 -9.45
C ILE A 234 -4.94 10.97 -10.26
N LEU A 235 -4.41 12.15 -9.95
CA LEU A 235 -4.75 13.37 -10.68
C LEU A 235 -4.34 13.30 -12.15
N GLY A 236 -3.16 12.72 -12.42
CA GLY A 236 -2.70 12.47 -13.79
C GLY A 236 -3.61 11.53 -14.56
N TYR A 237 -4.08 10.45 -13.93
CA TYR A 237 -5.04 9.52 -14.52
C TYR A 237 -6.37 10.20 -14.84
N LEU A 238 -6.90 10.97 -13.87
CA LEU A 238 -8.16 11.70 -14.08
C LEU A 238 -8.05 12.80 -15.14
N ALA A 239 -6.86 13.38 -15.34
CA ALA A 239 -6.61 14.39 -16.36
C ALA A 239 -6.36 13.80 -17.76
N LEU A 240 -6.01 12.52 -17.87
CA LEU A 240 -5.63 11.86 -19.13
C LEU A 240 -6.51 10.60 -19.35
N PRO A 241 -7.74 10.76 -19.84
CA PRO A 241 -8.73 9.67 -19.92
C PRO A 241 -8.35 8.54 -20.89
N ASP A 242 -7.44 8.78 -21.83
CA ASP A 242 -7.02 7.80 -22.85
C ASP A 242 -5.88 6.87 -22.39
N VAL A 243 -5.40 7.01 -21.15
CA VAL A 243 -4.31 6.18 -20.62
C VAL A 243 -4.89 4.89 -20.02
N PRO A 244 -4.48 3.69 -20.48
CA PRO A 244 -5.10 2.41 -20.09
C PRO A 244 -4.92 2.01 -18.62
N GLY A 245 -4.09 2.75 -17.87
CA GLY A 245 -3.83 2.55 -16.45
C GLY A 245 -2.53 3.22 -16.05
N ILE A 246 -2.39 3.59 -14.77
CA ILE A 246 -1.15 4.15 -14.24
C ILE A 246 -0.53 3.16 -13.26
N PRO A 247 0.73 2.71 -13.49
CA PRO A 247 1.45 1.88 -12.54
C PRO A 247 1.66 2.70 -11.25
N LEU A 248 1.11 2.23 -10.13
CA LEU A 248 1.13 2.92 -8.85
C LEU A 248 2.38 2.58 -8.02
N LEU A 249 2.97 1.39 -8.19
CA LEU A 249 4.19 0.99 -7.48
C LEU A 249 5.36 1.93 -7.73
N PRO A 250 5.54 2.54 -8.93
CA PRO A 250 6.53 3.57 -9.12
C PRO A 250 6.39 4.75 -8.17
N PHE A 251 5.18 5.26 -7.98
CA PHE A 251 4.92 6.39 -7.10
C PHE A 251 5.14 6.02 -5.63
N ILE A 252 4.73 4.81 -5.22
CA ILE A 252 4.97 4.28 -3.86
C ILE A 252 6.47 4.12 -3.61
N SER A 253 7.18 3.47 -4.52
CA SER A 253 8.61 3.14 -4.40
C SER A 253 9.47 4.41 -4.43
N ILE A 254 9.19 5.34 -5.33
CA ILE A 254 9.86 6.65 -5.37
C ILE A 254 9.58 7.42 -4.08
N GLY A 255 8.34 7.40 -3.58
CA GLY A 255 7.98 8.06 -2.34
C GLY A 255 8.75 7.52 -1.13
N PHE A 256 8.89 6.20 -1.06
CA PHE A 256 9.72 5.52 -0.07
C PHE A 256 11.20 5.92 -0.19
N LEU A 257 11.77 5.91 -1.40
CA LEU A 257 13.18 6.27 -1.62
C LEU A 257 13.44 7.74 -1.26
N LEU A 258 12.59 8.67 -1.71
CA LEU A 258 12.68 10.10 -1.41
C LEU A 258 12.58 10.39 0.09
N ALA A 259 11.66 9.72 0.78
CA ALA A 259 11.51 9.86 2.22
C ALA A 259 12.76 9.42 3.00
N ASN A 260 13.46 8.41 2.48
CA ASN A 260 14.59 7.75 3.14
C ASN A 260 15.95 8.06 2.49
N THR A 261 16.01 9.15 1.72
CA THR A 261 17.26 9.71 1.19
C THR A 261 18.26 9.91 2.33
N GLY A 262 19.47 9.39 2.14
CA GLY A 262 20.57 9.44 3.12
C GLY A 262 20.52 8.38 4.23
N MET A 263 19.51 7.50 4.27
CA MET A 263 19.44 6.41 5.28
C MET A 263 20.12 5.11 4.83
N PHE A 264 20.41 4.99 3.53
CA PHE A 264 21.09 3.84 2.93
C PHE A 264 22.59 4.11 2.87
N ASP A 265 23.38 3.19 3.43
CA ASP A 265 24.83 3.33 3.53
C ASP A 265 25.47 2.19 2.75
N PHE A 266 25.78 2.44 1.47
CA PHE A 266 26.31 1.42 0.58
C PHE A 266 27.83 1.48 0.52
N SER A 267 28.46 0.33 0.68
CA SER A 267 29.86 0.17 0.34
C SER A 267 30.11 0.39 -1.17
N GLY A 268 31.34 0.74 -1.55
CA GLY A 268 31.68 0.93 -2.97
C GLY A 268 31.41 -0.32 -3.82
N ARG A 269 31.57 -1.53 -3.25
CA ARG A 269 31.25 -2.79 -3.93
C ARG A 269 29.75 -3.02 -4.05
N GLU A 270 28.97 -2.69 -3.03
CA GLU A 270 27.51 -2.75 -3.10
C GLU A 270 26.95 -1.84 -4.19
N LYS A 271 27.48 -0.62 -4.32
CA LYS A 271 27.07 0.29 -5.41
C LYS A 271 27.33 -0.33 -6.78
N LEU A 272 28.48 -0.99 -6.96
CA LEU A 272 28.80 -1.69 -8.21
C LEU A 272 27.83 -2.85 -8.45
N TYR A 273 27.54 -3.68 -7.46
CA TYR A 273 26.60 -4.79 -7.60
C TYR A 273 25.17 -4.34 -7.87
N LEU A 274 24.74 -3.23 -7.26
CA LEU A 274 23.47 -2.59 -7.57
C LEU A 274 23.40 -2.12 -9.02
N ALA A 275 24.46 -1.46 -9.50
CA ALA A 275 24.53 -1.01 -10.88
C ALA A 275 24.51 -2.19 -11.88
N VAL A 276 25.30 -3.24 -11.62
CA VAL A 276 25.32 -4.45 -12.45
C VAL A 276 23.95 -5.15 -12.42
N GLY A 277 23.34 -5.31 -11.25
CA GLY A 277 22.02 -5.91 -11.11
C GLY A 277 20.95 -5.11 -11.85
N PHE A 278 21.00 -3.79 -11.77
CA PHE A 278 20.10 -2.90 -12.52
C PHE A 278 20.25 -3.08 -14.03
N VAL A 279 21.48 -3.06 -14.55
CA VAL A 279 21.75 -3.28 -15.99
C VAL A 279 21.26 -4.66 -16.42
N PHE A 280 21.53 -5.70 -15.63
CA PHE A 280 21.09 -7.06 -15.92
C PHE A 280 19.56 -7.16 -16.03
N ILE A 281 18.83 -6.57 -15.09
CA ILE A 281 17.36 -6.57 -15.11
C ILE A 281 16.82 -5.74 -16.28
N ALA A 282 17.42 -4.59 -16.58
CA ALA A 282 17.05 -3.78 -17.74
C ALA A 282 17.23 -4.54 -19.06
N VAL A 283 18.34 -5.29 -19.20
CA VAL A 283 18.60 -6.17 -20.35
C VAL A 283 17.56 -7.28 -20.44
N LEU A 284 17.28 -7.99 -19.33
CA LEU A 284 16.26 -9.04 -19.32
C LEU A 284 14.88 -8.53 -19.71
N LEU A 285 14.47 -7.38 -19.18
CA LEU A 285 13.19 -6.76 -19.55
C LEU A 285 13.18 -6.37 -21.02
N THR A 286 14.27 -5.77 -21.53
CA THR A 286 14.39 -5.40 -22.96
C THR A 286 14.27 -6.63 -23.86
N ILE A 287 14.97 -7.72 -23.54
CA ILE A 287 14.85 -8.99 -24.27
C ILE A 287 13.41 -9.51 -24.20
N GLY A 288 12.77 -9.45 -23.02
CA GLY A 288 11.37 -9.83 -22.85
C GLY A 288 10.41 -9.02 -23.74
N VAL A 289 10.62 -7.70 -23.86
CA VAL A 289 9.84 -6.83 -24.78
C VAL A 289 10.07 -7.26 -26.23
N ILE A 290 11.32 -7.47 -26.65
CA ILE A 290 11.66 -7.85 -28.02
C ILE A 290 11.03 -9.20 -28.38
N LEU A 291 11.16 -10.20 -27.51
CA LEU A 291 10.58 -11.53 -27.72
C LEU A 291 9.05 -11.47 -27.81
N MET A 292 8.38 -10.69 -26.95
CA MET A 292 6.92 -10.56 -27.03
C MET A 292 6.46 -9.91 -28.33
N ARG A 293 7.17 -8.88 -28.81
CA ARG A 293 6.86 -8.26 -30.11
C ARG A 293 7.13 -9.16 -31.31
N SER A 294 7.99 -10.17 -31.17
CA SER A 294 8.28 -11.12 -32.25
C SER A 294 7.25 -12.25 -32.38
N ILE A 295 6.36 -12.39 -31.40
CA ILE A 295 5.30 -13.43 -31.36
C ILE A 295 3.97 -12.88 -31.90
N GLU A 296 3.86 -11.55 -32.06
CA GLU A 296 2.71 -10.86 -32.70
C GLU A 296 2.94 -10.70 -34.22
#